data_AF-A0A2E7C0G9-F1
#
_entry.id   AF-A0A2E7C0G9-F1
#
_cell.length_a   1.000
_cell.length_b   1.000
_cell.length_c   1.000
_cell.angle_alpha   90.00
_cell.angle_beta   90.00
_cell.angle_gamma   90.00
#
_symmetry.space_group_name_H-M   'P 1'
#
loop_
_entity.id
_entity.type
_entity.pdbx_description
1 polymer ?
#
loop_
_entity_poly.entity_id
_entity_poly.type
_entity_poly.pdbx_seq_one_letter_code
_entity_poly.pdbx_strand_id
1 'polypeptide(L)'
;MKTIIHINQHKIRSNIKASAEDREPVITVKTYKTNTYANDVAIKDNDGNIIARVVYSPDKPLSCGARVYLITDSDNVEIED
;
A
#
# COMPACT_ATOMS: atom_id res chain seq x y z
N MET A 1 11.00 -4.94 16.02
CA MET A 1 10.04 -3.80 16.08
C MET A 1 8.86 -4.13 15.19
N LYS A 2 7.62 -4.01 15.65
CA LYS A 2 6.44 -4.27 14.81
C LYS A 2 6.17 -3.08 13.90
N THR A 3 5.99 -3.34 12.61
CA THR A 3 5.54 -2.37 11.60
C THR A 3 4.22 -2.88 11.02
N ILE A 4 3.25 -1.99 10.87
CA ILE A 4 1.93 -2.31 10.33
C ILE A 4 1.68 -1.42 9.12
N ILE A 5 1.41 -2.02 7.96
CA ILE A 5 0.90 -1.30 6.81
C ILE A 5 -0.63 -1.29 6.92
N HIS A 6 -1.17 -0.18 7.41
CA HIS A 6 -2.60 -0.01 7.60
C HIS A 6 -3.25 0.54 6.32
N ILE A 7 -4.28 -0.14 5.83
CA ILE A 7 -5.06 0.28 4.67
C ILE A 7 -6.40 0.86 5.12
N ASN A 8 -6.64 2.13 4.82
CA ASN A 8 -7.86 2.83 5.21
C ASN A 8 -8.96 2.64 4.16
N GLN A 9 -9.84 1.67 4.39
CA GLN A 9 -10.98 1.40 3.49
C GLN A 9 -11.93 2.59 3.32
N HIS A 10 -12.09 3.45 4.33
CA HIS A 10 -13.00 4.60 4.26
C HIS A 10 -12.45 5.63 3.28
N LYS A 11 -11.14 5.89 3.33
CA LYS A 11 -10.46 6.77 2.37
C LYS A 11 -10.48 6.20 0.95
N ILE A 12 -10.29 4.89 0.79
CA ILE A 12 -10.46 4.26 -0.53
C ILE A 12 -11.85 4.56 -1.11
N ARG A 13 -12.91 4.36 -0.32
CA ARG A 13 -14.29 4.61 -0.77
C ARG A 13 -14.56 6.09 -1.08
N SER A 14 -14.01 7.00 -0.28
CA SER A 14 -14.12 8.45 -0.49
C SER A 14 -13.41 8.87 -1.78
N ASN A 15 -12.15 8.47 -1.92
CA ASN A 15 -11.28 8.85 -3.04
C ASN A 15 -11.77 8.39 -4.41
N ILE A 16 -12.57 7.32 -4.47
CA ILE A 16 -13.22 6.88 -5.72
C ILE A 16 -14.12 7.97 -6.31
N LYS A 17 -14.75 8.78 -5.45
CA LYS A 17 -15.67 9.84 -5.86
C LYS A 17 -15.02 11.22 -5.91
N ALA A 18 -13.80 11.33 -5.39
CA ALA A 18 -13.07 12.58 -5.27
C ALA A 18 -12.28 12.89 -6.55
N SER A 19 -12.09 14.18 -6.80
CA SER A 19 -11.12 14.68 -7.78
C SER A 19 -9.70 14.23 -7.40
N ALA A 20 -8.74 14.27 -8.32
CA ALA A 20 -7.38 13.85 -8.03
C ALA A 20 -6.70 14.70 -6.92
N GLU A 21 -7.07 15.98 -6.82
CA GLU A 21 -6.56 16.95 -5.84
C GLU A 21 -7.13 16.76 -4.43
N ASP A 22 -8.34 16.23 -4.31
CA ASP A 22 -9.02 16.01 -3.02
C ASP A 22 -8.72 14.63 -2.39
N ARG A 23 -7.90 13.80 -3.06
CA ARG A 23 -7.63 12.44 -2.59
C ARG A 23 -6.72 12.44 -1.39
N GLU A 24 -7.15 11.71 -0.37
CA GLU A 24 -6.35 11.52 0.84
C GLU A 24 -5.48 10.26 0.76
N PRO A 25 -4.32 10.23 1.46
CA PRO A 25 -3.51 9.02 1.56
C PRO A 25 -4.28 7.86 2.20
N VAL A 26 -4.29 6.70 1.53
CA VAL A 26 -5.01 5.50 2.00
C VAL A 26 -4.11 4.53 2.77
N ILE A 27 -2.79 4.63 2.60
CA ILE A 27 -1.82 3.76 3.26
C ILE A 27 -1.23 4.51 4.45
N THR A 28 -1.07 3.84 5.58
CA THR A 28 -0.32 4.36 6.72
C THR A 28 0.66 3.32 7.20
N VAL A 29 1.95 3.64 7.18
CA VAL A 29 3.01 2.83 7.79
C VAL A 29 3.08 3.22 9.26
N LYS A 30 2.63 2.31 10.12
CA LYS A 30 2.58 2.51 11.56
C LYS A 30 3.72 1.75 12.22
N THR A 31 4.49 2.45 13.02
CA THR A 31 5.39 1.85 14.01
C THR A 31 4.82 2.11 15.40
N TYR A 32 5.51 1.66 16.44
CA TYR A 32 5.14 2.03 17.81
C TYR A 32 5.33 3.52 18.12
N LYS A 33 6.06 4.27 17.28
CA LYS A 33 6.40 5.69 17.48
C LYS A 33 5.73 6.64 16.50
N THR A 34 5.47 6.17 15.28
CA THR A 34 5.15 7.05 14.14
C THR A 34 4.02 6.50 13.29
N ASN A 35 3.25 7.42 12.70
CA ASN A 35 2.28 7.13 11.65
C ASN A 35 2.68 7.92 10.41
N THR A 36 3.21 7.22 9.40
CA THR A 36 3.61 7.83 8.13
C THR A 36 2.56 7.54 7.08
N TYR A 37 1.90 8.57 6.57
CA TYR A 37 0.90 8.47 5.51
C TYR A 37 1.58 8.36 4.14
N ALA A 38 1.07 7.48 3.28
CA ALA A 38 1.68 7.18 1.99
C ALA A 38 0.63 6.79 0.94
N ASN A 39 1.04 6.87 -0.32
CA ASN A 39 0.29 6.38 -1.49
C ASN A 39 0.97 5.16 -2.16
N ASP A 40 2.28 5.00 -1.94
CA ASP A 40 3.07 3.83 -2.36
C ASP A 40 4.02 3.47 -1.21
N VAL A 41 4.16 2.18 -0.91
CA VAL A 41 5.07 1.70 0.14
C VAL A 41 5.94 0.58 -0.44
N ALA A 42 7.26 0.80 -0.46
CA ALA A 42 8.23 -0.24 -0.77
C ALA A 42 8.61 -1.03 0.50
N ILE A 43 8.58 -2.35 0.38
CA ILE A 43 9.08 -3.29 1.38
C ILE A 43 10.46 -3.74 0.90
N LYS A 44 11.47 -3.58 1.75
CA LYS A 44 12.86 -3.85 1.42
C LYS A 44 13.45 -4.91 2.34
N ASP A 45 14.41 -5.66 1.83
CA ASP A 45 15.28 -6.52 2.63
C ASP A 45 16.37 -5.68 3.35
N ASN A 46 17.26 -6.38 4.06
CA ASN A 46 18.34 -5.73 4.81
C ASN A 46 19.44 -5.15 3.90
N ASP A 47 19.55 -5.64 2.67
CA ASP A 47 20.52 -5.16 1.68
C ASP A 47 19.97 -3.96 0.88
N GLY A 48 18.70 -3.61 1.11
CA GLY A 48 18.02 -2.45 0.52
C GLY A 48 17.31 -2.75 -0.80
N ASN A 49 17.25 -4.02 -1.22
CA ASN A 49 16.50 -4.44 -2.40
C ASN A 49 15.01 -4.37 -2.11
N ILE A 50 14.21 -3.93 -3.09
CA ILE A 50 12.76 -3.91 -2.97
C ILE A 50 12.24 -5.31 -3.25
N ILE A 51 11.63 -5.94 -2.23
CA ILE A 51 11.10 -7.30 -2.34
C ILE A 51 9.59 -7.29 -2.61
N ALA A 52 8.89 -6.21 -2.25
CA ALA A 52 7.47 -6.05 -2.54
C ALA A 52 7.07 -4.57 -2.48
N ARG A 53 5.91 -4.24 -3.06
CA ARG A 53 5.29 -2.92 -2.97
C ARG A 53 3.82 -3.04 -2.64
N VAL A 54 3.34 -2.12 -1.81
CA VAL A 54 1.91 -1.90 -1.62
C VAL A 54 1.51 -0.72 -2.48
N VAL A 55 0.67 -0.99 -3.47
CA VAL A 55 0.27 -0.04 -4.52
C VAL A 55 -1.15 0.41 -4.26
N TYR A 56 -1.38 1.72 -4.34
CA TYR A 56 -2.72 2.30 -4.42
C TYR A 56 -3.01 2.80 -5.84
N SER A 57 -3.97 2.15 -6.51
CA SER A 57 -4.43 2.48 -7.86
C SER A 57 -5.94 2.80 -7.86
N PRO A 58 -6.34 4.05 -7.56
CA PRO A 58 -7.75 4.43 -7.51
C PRO A 58 -8.47 4.37 -8.86
N ASP A 59 -7.78 4.81 -9.93
CA ASP A 59 -8.33 4.98 -11.28
C ASP A 59 -8.18 3.72 -12.15
N LYS A 60 -7.20 2.87 -11.83
CA LYS A 60 -6.89 1.64 -12.58
C LYS A 60 -6.91 0.44 -11.64
N PRO A 61 -8.08 0.05 -11.10
CA PRO A 61 -8.18 -1.11 -10.23
C PRO A 61 -7.76 -2.39 -10.97
N LEU A 62 -7.40 -3.42 -10.22
CA LEU A 62 -7.30 -4.78 -10.76
C LEU A 62 -8.66 -5.23 -11.31
N SER A 63 -8.66 -6.27 -12.14
CA SER A 63 -9.88 -6.81 -12.75
C SER A 63 -10.94 -7.22 -11.73
N CYS A 64 -10.54 -7.62 -10.53
CA CYS A 64 -11.44 -7.95 -9.41
C CYS A 64 -12.01 -6.71 -8.68
N GLY A 65 -11.62 -5.49 -9.06
CA GLY A 65 -12.04 -4.23 -8.44
C GLY A 65 -11.16 -3.76 -7.29
N ALA A 66 -10.14 -4.52 -6.90
CA ALA A 66 -9.19 -4.13 -5.86
C ALA A 66 -8.38 -2.89 -6.29
N ARG A 67 -8.32 -1.89 -5.40
CA ARG A 67 -7.59 -0.62 -5.62
C ARG A 67 -6.33 -0.50 -4.79
N VAL A 68 -6.19 -1.35 -3.77
CA VAL A 68 -4.96 -1.49 -3.00
C VAL A 68 -4.58 -2.96 -3.06
N TYR A 69 -3.33 -3.23 -3.43
CA TYR A 69 -2.82 -4.58 -3.57
C TYR A 69 -1.31 -4.58 -3.29
N LEU A 70 -0.81 -5.75 -2.91
CA LEU A 70 0.61 -6.02 -2.81
C LEU A 70 1.08 -6.66 -4.11
N ILE A 71 2.22 -6.20 -4.62
CA ILE A 71 2.91 -6.79 -5.76
C ILE A 71 4.34 -7.12 -5.36
N THR A 72 4.84 -8.25 -5.83
CA THR A 72 6.24 -8.64 -5.74
C THR A 72 6.67 -9.17 -7.10
N ASP A 73 7.87 -8.79 -7.51
CA ASP A 73 8.61 -9.26 -8.68
C ASP A 73 9.96 -9.87 -8.25
N SER A 74 10.11 -10.17 -6.96
CA SER A 74 11.34 -10.70 -6.38
C SER A 74 11.31 -12.23 -6.35
N ASP A 75 12.37 -12.84 -6.87
CA ASP A 75 12.58 -14.30 -6.81
C ASP A 75 12.84 -14.80 -5.38
N ASN A 76 13.12 -13.88 -4.45
CA ASN A 76 13.45 -14.18 -3.05
C ASN A 76 12.25 -14.00 -2.11
N VAL A 77 11.02 -14.15 -2.62
CA VAL A 77 9.78 -14.03 -1.83
C VAL A 77 8.94 -15.29 -2.00
N GLU A 78 8.65 -15.94 -0.87
CA GLU A 78 7.73 -17.07 -0.78
C GLU A 78 6.37 -16.57 -0.24
N ILE A 79 5.27 -17.06 -0.82
CA ILE A 79 3.89 -16.71 -0.45
C ILE A 79 3.18 -18.00 -0.06
N GLU A 80 2.74 -18.08 1.20
CA GLU A 80 1.96 -19.19 1.76
C GLU A 80 0.58 -18.69 2.22
N ASP A 81 -0.44 -19.55 2.14
CA ASP A 81 -1.86 -19.26 2.48
C ASP A 81 -2.22 -19.59 3.93
#